data_AF-A0A958GSD2-F1
#
_entry.id   AF-A0A958GSD2-F1
#
_cell.length_a   1.000
_cell.length_b   1.000
_cell.length_c   1.000
_cell.angle_alpha   90.00
_cell.angle_beta   90.00
_cell.angle_gamma   90.00
#
_symmetry.space_group_name_H-M   'P 1'
#
loop_
_entity.id
_entity.type
_entity.pdbx_description
1 polymer ?
#
loop_
_entity_poly.entity_id
_entity_poly.type
_entity_poly.pdbx_seq_one_letter_code
_entity_poly.pdbx_strand_id
1 'polypeptide(L)'
;AKEHGEDGFFAWSAGRARLALCDPPPDLTLHFRALNPDLAEHPLHLSIKRIQGGVSEMLHTATFADTEWQPVSLTQAVNRGEEPVILALEVSRVWSPADAQGVGDWRLLGVMMKWPEGVCSAEHAMLAADSDDA
;
A
#
# COMPACT_ATOMS: atom_id res chain seq x y z
N ALA A 1 9.44 -7.58 0.23
CA ALA A 1 9.27 -8.34 -1.04
C ALA A 1 8.16 -7.74 -1.92
N LYS A 2 8.51 -7.38 -3.16
CA LYS A 2 7.58 -6.95 -4.23
C LYS A 2 7.13 -8.19 -4.98
N GLU A 3 5.85 -8.53 -4.92
CA GLU A 3 5.29 -9.57 -5.77
C GLU A 3 4.53 -8.86 -6.89
N HIS A 4 5.19 -8.73 -8.05
CA HIS A 4 4.54 -8.27 -9.28
C HIS A 4 3.44 -9.28 -9.63
N GLY A 5 2.19 -8.83 -9.64
CA GLY A 5 1.11 -9.56 -10.30
C GLY A 5 1.08 -9.17 -11.76
N GLU A 6 1.22 -10.14 -12.67
CA GLU A 6 1.11 -9.95 -14.13
C GLU A 6 -0.29 -9.47 -14.60
N ASP A 7 -1.21 -9.24 -13.67
CA ASP A 7 -2.65 -9.07 -13.90
C ASP A 7 -3.19 -7.69 -13.44
N GLY A 8 -2.35 -6.64 -13.41
CA GLY A 8 -2.80 -5.26 -13.14
C GLY A 8 -3.02 -4.96 -11.65
N PHE A 9 -2.32 -5.67 -10.77
CA PHE A 9 -2.28 -5.42 -9.34
C PHE A 9 -0.89 -5.57 -8.76
N PHE A 10 -0.69 -4.97 -7.59
CA PHE A 10 0.51 -5.11 -6.78
C PHE A 10 0.14 -5.67 -5.42
N ALA A 11 0.92 -6.61 -4.92
CA ALA A 11 0.83 -7.11 -3.57
C ALA A 11 2.13 -6.79 -2.80
N TRP A 12 1.99 -6.47 -1.51
CA TRP A 12 3.12 -6.41 -0.60
C TRP A 12 2.76 -6.98 0.76
N SER A 13 3.75 -7.60 1.38
CA SER A 13 3.69 -8.25 2.68
C SER A 13 4.66 -7.64 3.69
N ALA A 14 4.93 -6.34 3.54
CA ALA A 14 5.76 -5.54 4.43
C ALA A 14 4.92 -4.48 5.13
N GLY A 15 5.38 -4.01 6.30
CA GLY A 15 4.73 -2.93 7.05
C GLY A 15 4.64 -1.61 6.28
N ARG A 16 5.48 -1.42 5.25
CA ARG A 16 5.55 -0.21 4.44
C ARG A 16 5.78 -0.49 2.95
N ALA A 17 5.16 0.33 2.11
CA ALA A 17 5.44 0.41 0.68
C ALA A 17 5.46 1.87 0.23
N ARG A 18 6.12 2.14 -0.89
CA ARG A 18 6.14 3.47 -1.53
C ARG A 18 5.65 3.36 -2.95
N LEU A 19 4.71 4.22 -3.33
CA LEU A 19 4.18 4.36 -4.68
C LEU A 19 4.62 5.70 -5.27
N ALA A 20 5.27 5.69 -6.42
CA ALA A 20 5.65 6.89 -7.16
C ALA A 20 4.65 7.18 -8.28
N LEU A 21 4.12 8.40 -8.27
CA LEU A 21 3.15 8.89 -9.23
C LEU A 21 3.76 10.04 -10.04
N CYS A 22 3.79 9.89 -11.36
CA CYS A 22 4.41 10.85 -12.29
C CYS A 22 3.39 11.80 -12.92
N ASP A 23 2.16 11.32 -13.17
CA ASP A 23 1.06 12.15 -13.68
C ASP A 23 -0.29 11.75 -13.04
N PRO A 24 -0.41 11.84 -11.71
CA PRO A 24 -1.65 11.45 -11.04
C PRO A 24 -2.78 12.47 -11.27
N PRO A 25 -4.04 12.00 -11.40
CA PRO A 25 -5.19 12.88 -11.48
C PRO A 25 -5.36 13.70 -10.18
N PRO A 26 -6.02 14.88 -10.23
CA PRO A 26 -6.28 15.70 -9.04
C PRO A 26 -7.04 14.97 -7.94
N ASP A 27 -7.96 14.10 -8.36
CA ASP A 27 -8.72 13.19 -7.51
C ASP A 27 -8.28 11.76 -7.85
N LEU A 28 -7.44 11.19 -6.99
CA LEU A 28 -6.91 9.84 -7.17
C LEU A 28 -7.73 8.86 -6.33
N THR A 29 -8.26 7.81 -6.96
CA THR A 29 -8.88 6.70 -6.24
C THR A 29 -8.01 5.46 -6.34
N LEU A 30 -7.49 5.01 -5.20
CA LEU A 30 -6.75 3.77 -5.06
C LEU A 30 -7.70 2.67 -4.58
N HIS A 31 -7.57 1.47 -5.13
CA HIS A 31 -8.38 0.34 -4.69
C HIS A 31 -7.49 -0.65 -3.96
N PHE A 32 -7.82 -0.93 -2.71
CA PHE A 32 -7.04 -1.81 -1.85
C PHE A 32 -7.85 -3.03 -1.41
N ARG A 33 -7.14 -4.09 -1.06
CA ARG A 33 -7.69 -5.29 -0.44
C ARG A 33 -6.68 -5.81 0.59
N ALA A 34 -7.12 -6.04 1.82
CA ALA A 34 -6.30 -6.73 2.81
C ALA A 34 -6.36 -8.25 2.59
N LEU A 35 -5.23 -8.93 2.80
CA LEU A 35 -5.09 -10.37 2.58
C LEU A 35 -5.12 -11.20 3.86
N ASN A 36 -5.19 -10.54 5.02
CA ASN A 36 -5.19 -11.20 6.31
C ASN A 36 -6.51 -11.97 6.51
N PRO A 37 -6.49 -13.24 6.97
CA PRO A 37 -7.70 -14.05 7.12
C PRO A 37 -8.52 -13.71 8.39
N ASP A 38 -7.92 -13.04 9.36
CA ASP A 38 -8.45 -12.71 10.70
C ASP A 38 -8.90 -11.24 10.81
N LEU A 39 -9.33 -10.62 9.72
CA LEU A 39 -9.67 -9.19 9.69
C LEU A 39 -10.91 -8.82 10.50
N ALA A 40 -11.83 -9.75 10.71
CA ALA A 40 -13.04 -9.50 11.49
C ALA A 40 -12.70 -9.29 12.97
N GLU A 41 -11.75 -10.05 13.49
CA GLU A 41 -11.26 -9.97 14.87
C GLU A 41 -10.14 -8.94 15.00
N HIS A 42 -9.28 -8.84 14.00
CA HIS A 42 -8.05 -8.03 14.00
C HIS A 42 -7.94 -7.18 12.72
N PRO A 43 -8.73 -6.08 12.63
CA PRO A 43 -8.73 -5.19 11.47
C PRO A 43 -7.33 -4.67 11.13
N LEU A 44 -7.09 -4.48 9.83
CA LEU A 44 -5.85 -3.87 9.33
C LEU A 44 -6.08 -2.37 9.10
N HIS A 45 -5.19 -1.53 9.60
CA HIS A 45 -5.22 -0.09 9.35
C HIS A 45 -4.16 0.28 8.33
N LEU A 46 -4.57 1.01 7.29
CA LEU A 46 -3.70 1.60 6.27
C LEU A 46 -3.62 3.10 6.50
N SER A 47 -2.40 3.64 6.57
CA SER A 47 -2.14 5.07 6.51
C SER A 47 -1.48 5.41 5.18
N ILE A 48 -1.95 6.49 4.55
CA ILE A 48 -1.42 6.98 3.28
C ILE A 48 -0.89 8.39 3.53
N LYS A 49 0.41 8.56 3.31
CA LYS A 49 1.09 9.85 3.44
C LYS A 49 1.65 10.27 2.09
N ARG A 50 1.64 11.57 1.81
CA ARG A 50 2.41 12.16 0.71
C ARG A 50 3.78 12.56 1.23
N ILE A 51 4.82 12.29 0.45
CA ILE A 51 6.17 12.80 0.65
C ILE A 51 6.52 13.68 -0.55
N GLN A 52 6.77 14.98 -0.31
CA GLN A 52 7.17 15.93 -1.34
C GLN A 52 8.14 16.97 -0.75
N GLY A 53 9.28 17.21 -1.40
CA GLY A 53 10.27 18.17 -0.93
C GLY A 53 10.79 17.88 0.49
N GLY A 54 10.84 16.61 0.91
CA GLY A 54 11.22 16.19 2.26
C GLY A 54 10.14 16.35 3.34
N VAL A 55 8.97 16.88 2.99
CA VAL A 55 7.82 17.02 3.90
C VAL A 55 6.91 15.81 3.76
N SER A 56 6.50 15.23 4.90
CA SER A 56 5.49 14.17 4.96
C SER A 56 4.16 14.73 5.46
N GLU A 57 3.08 14.44 4.73
CA GLU A 57 1.72 14.87 5.07
C GLU A 57 0.77 13.67 5.05
N MET A 58 -0.08 13.53 6.07
CA MET A 58 -1.10 12.49 6.10
C MET A 58 -2.24 12.85 5.12
N LEU A 59 -2.50 11.98 4.14
CA LEU A 59 -3.61 12.15 3.22
C LEU A 59 -4.86 11.39 3.67
N HIS A 60 -4.69 10.16 4.17
CA HIS A 60 -5.83 9.30 4.46
C HIS A 60 -5.49 8.17 5.43
N THR A 61 -6.53 7.67 6.11
CA THR A 61 -6.48 6.44 6.89
C THR A 61 -7.68 5.56 6.55
N ALA A 62 -7.45 4.28 6.26
CA ALA A 62 -8.49 3.29 5.99
C ALA A 62 -8.40 2.12 6.97
N THR A 63 -9.54 1.48 7.27
CA THR A 63 -9.61 0.30 8.13
C THR A 63 -10.29 -0.83 7.36
N PHE A 64 -9.59 -1.95 7.22
CA PHE A 64 -10.08 -3.15 6.56
C PHE A 64 -10.53 -4.15 7.62
N ALA A 65 -11.82 -4.49 7.59
CA ALA A 65 -12.42 -5.52 8.44
C ALA A 65 -12.77 -6.81 7.67
N ASP A 66 -12.56 -6.81 6.35
CA ASP A 66 -12.79 -7.93 5.45
C ASP A 66 -11.79 -7.90 4.28
N THR A 67 -11.90 -8.91 3.42
CA THR A 67 -11.06 -9.02 2.22
C THR A 67 -11.74 -8.42 0.98
N GLU A 68 -12.78 -7.61 1.10
CA GLU A 68 -13.37 -6.98 -0.09
C GLU A 68 -12.49 -5.85 -0.62
N TRP A 69 -12.61 -5.56 -1.92
CA TRP A 69 -11.92 -4.41 -2.51
C TRP A 69 -12.56 -3.12 -2.02
N GLN A 70 -11.76 -2.25 -1.40
CA GLN A 70 -12.21 -0.97 -0.88
C GLN A 70 -11.58 0.19 -1.66
N PRO A 71 -12.39 1.13 -2.20
CA PRO A 71 -11.89 2.34 -2.80
C PRO A 71 -11.46 3.35 -1.72
N VAL A 72 -10.30 3.98 -1.93
CA VAL A 72 -9.74 5.04 -1.10
C VAL A 72 -9.51 6.25 -1.99
N SER A 73 -10.33 7.29 -1.79
CA SER A 73 -10.24 8.54 -2.55
C SER A 73 -9.34 9.53 -1.84
N LEU A 74 -8.34 10.04 -2.57
CA LEU A 74 -7.36 11.01 -2.10
C LEU A 74 -7.62 12.34 -2.83
N THR A 75 -8.22 13.30 -2.13
CA THR A 75 -8.45 14.65 -2.65
C THR A 75 -7.18 15.49 -2.55
N GLN A 76 -6.84 16.26 -3.58
CA GLN A 76 -5.65 17.15 -3.60
C GLN A 76 -4.32 16.43 -3.35
N ALA A 77 -4.24 15.14 -3.69
CA ALA A 77 -3.04 14.33 -3.50
C ALA A 77 -1.81 14.89 -4.25
N VAL A 78 -2.01 15.80 -5.22
CA VAL A 78 -1.03 16.14 -6.23
C VAL A 78 -0.83 17.65 -6.31
N ASN A 79 0.29 18.15 -5.78
CA ASN A 79 0.84 19.41 -6.29
C ASN A 79 1.49 19.11 -7.63
N ARG A 80 1.00 19.72 -8.71
CA ARG A 80 1.61 19.63 -10.03
C ARG A 80 3.01 20.26 -9.97
N GLY A 81 4.03 19.44 -10.10
CA GLY A 81 5.43 19.84 -10.22
C GLY A 81 6.14 18.91 -11.20
N GLU A 82 7.41 19.19 -11.49
CA GLU A 82 8.24 18.35 -12.36
C GLU A 82 8.71 17.06 -11.66
N GLU A 83 8.59 16.99 -10.33
CA GLU A 83 9.00 15.84 -9.53
C GLU A 83 7.84 14.85 -9.28
N PRO A 84 8.12 13.53 -9.26
CA PRO A 84 7.14 12.53 -8.88
C PRO A 84 6.57 12.76 -7.48
N VAL A 85 5.27 12.53 -7.32
CA VAL A 85 4.62 12.46 -6.01
C VAL A 85 4.87 11.08 -5.41
N ILE A 86 5.46 11.03 -4.22
CA ILE A 86 5.67 9.77 -3.50
C ILE A 86 4.57 9.59 -2.46
N LEU A 87 3.83 8.49 -2.54
CA LEU A 87 2.93 8.05 -1.49
C LEU A 87 3.63 6.99 -0.64
N ALA A 88 3.72 7.23 0.67
CA ALA A 88 4.09 6.21 1.65
C ALA A 88 2.81 5.52 2.15
N LEU A 89 2.75 4.21 1.94
CA LEU A 89 1.67 3.32 2.34
C LEU A 89 2.16 2.53 3.55
N GLU A 90 1.51 2.69 4.69
CA GLU A 90 1.91 2.03 5.94
C GLU A 90 0.75 1.20 6.47
N VAL A 91 1.00 -0.07 6.75
CA VAL A 91 0.00 -0.98 7.32
C VAL A 91 0.32 -1.25 8.78
N SER A 92 -0.70 -1.32 9.63
CA SER A 92 -0.51 -1.55 11.07
C SER A 92 0.06 -2.93 11.39
N ARG A 93 -0.13 -3.89 10.48
CA ARG A 93 0.36 -5.26 10.62
C ARG A 93 0.41 -6.00 9.29
N VAL A 94 1.21 -7.05 9.28
CA VAL A 94 1.16 -8.14 8.29
C VAL A 94 0.72 -9.40 9.03
N TRP A 95 0.25 -10.41 8.30
CA TRP A 95 -0.20 -11.67 8.89
C TRP A 95 0.70 -12.82 8.48
N SER A 96 1.01 -13.69 9.45
CA SER A 96 1.84 -14.88 9.29
C SER A 96 1.05 -16.08 9.80
N PRO A 97 0.88 -17.16 9.01
CA PRO A 97 0.28 -18.40 9.50
C PRO A 97 1.14 -19.03 10.61
N ALA A 98 2.46 -18.95 10.52
CA ALA A 98 3.36 -19.45 11.56
C ALA A 98 3.10 -18.78 12.91
N ASP A 99 2.88 -17.47 12.94
CA ASP A 99 2.63 -16.74 14.19
C ASP A 99 1.20 -16.97 14.71
N ALA A 100 0.21 -17.03 13.81
CA ALA A 100 -1.19 -17.16 14.18
C ALA A 100 -1.60 -18.59 14.55
N GLN A 101 -0.97 -19.61 13.94
CA GLN A 101 -1.42 -21.00 14.00
C GLN A 101 -0.32 -21.99 14.37
N GLY A 102 0.95 -21.55 14.47
CA GLY A 102 2.08 -22.44 14.77
C GLY A 102 2.40 -23.44 13.65
N VAL A 103 1.94 -23.16 12.42
CA VAL A 103 2.20 -24.01 11.25
C VAL A 103 3.53 -23.62 10.59
N GLY A 104 4.21 -24.56 9.94
CA GLY A 104 5.50 -24.31 9.27
C GLY A 104 5.42 -23.49 7.97
N ASP A 105 4.43 -22.60 7.86
CA ASP A 105 4.20 -21.75 6.69
C ASP A 105 4.68 -20.32 6.99
N TRP A 106 5.79 -19.95 6.33
CA TRP A 106 6.52 -18.70 6.54
C TRP A 106 6.03 -17.55 5.65
N ARG A 107 4.95 -17.74 4.90
CA ARG A 107 4.42 -16.71 4.01
C ARG A 107 3.84 -15.56 4.82
N LEU A 108 4.14 -14.34 4.41
CA LEU A 108 3.53 -13.13 4.97
C LEU A 108 2.43 -12.62 4.04
N LEU A 109 1.29 -12.27 4.61
CA LEU A 109 0.16 -11.66 3.92
C LEU A 109 0.03 -10.21 4.36
N GLY A 110 -0.14 -9.31 3.40
CA GLY A 110 -0.34 -7.88 3.67
C GLY A 110 -1.50 -7.35 2.87
N VAL A 111 -1.21 -6.47 1.92
CA VAL A 111 -2.23 -5.73 1.17
C VAL A 111 -1.97 -5.87 -0.34
N MET A 112 -3.06 -5.86 -1.10
CA MET A 112 -3.07 -5.69 -2.54
C MET A 112 -3.62 -4.33 -2.91
N MET A 113 -3.14 -3.79 -4.01
CA MET A 113 -3.65 -2.58 -4.64
C MET A 113 -3.80 -2.82 -6.15
N LYS A 114 -4.91 -2.37 -6.75
CA LYS A 114 -5.01 -2.30 -8.22
C LYS A 114 -4.03 -1.29 -8.76
N TRP A 115 -3.47 -1.52 -9.95
CA TRP A 115 -2.56 -0.57 -10.59
C TRP A 115 -3.29 0.77 -10.83
N PRO A 116 -2.87 1.88 -10.18
CA PRO A 116 -3.54 3.15 -10.39
C PRO A 116 -3.12 3.82 -11.69
N GLU A 117 -3.92 4.78 -12.13
CA GLU A 117 -3.53 5.70 -13.20
C GLU A 117 -2.42 6.65 -12.71
N GLY A 118 -1.60 7.16 -13.64
CA GLY A 118 -0.58 8.16 -13.33
C GLY A 118 0.68 7.65 -12.60
N VAL A 119 0.82 6.33 -12.43
CA VAL A 119 2.02 5.71 -11.87
C VAL A 119 3.20 5.91 -12.80
N CYS A 120 4.38 6.15 -12.22
CA CYS A 120 5.63 6.14 -12.99
C CYS A 120 5.85 4.78 -13.68
N SER A 121 6.77 4.68 -14.64
CA SER A 121 7.05 3.39 -15.31
C SER A 121 7.25 2.25 -14.29
N ALA A 122 6.86 1.02 -14.63
CA ALA A 122 6.75 -0.10 -13.68
C ALA A 122 8.03 -0.41 -12.88
N GLU A 123 9.19 0.01 -13.40
CA GLU A 123 10.51 -0.07 -12.75
C GLU A 123 10.65 0.89 -11.56
N HIS A 124 9.96 2.03 -11.58
CA HIS A 124 10.00 3.07 -10.53
C HIS A 124 8.68 3.20 -9.74
N ALA A 125 7.63 2.54 -10.21
CA ALA A 125 6.27 2.63 -9.71
C ALA A 125 6.14 2.36 -8.21
N MET A 126 6.70 1.26 -7.73
CA MET A 126 6.49 0.84 -6.36
C MET A 126 7.61 -0.01 -5.81
N LEU A 127 8.02 0.35 -4.59
CA LEU A 127 9.06 -0.29 -3.81
C LEU A 127 8.47 -0.64 -2.45
N ALA A 128 8.39 -1.93 -2.14
CA ALA A 128 8.25 -2.33 -0.74
C ALA A 128 9.50 -1.83 -0.02
N ALA A 129 9.33 -1.03 1.03
CA ALA A 129 10.47 -0.73 1.88
C ALA A 129 10.68 -2.00 2.71
N ASP A 130 11.80 -2.68 2.48
CA ASP A 130 12.22 -3.69 3.43
C ASP A 130 12.29 -3.01 4.80
N SER A 131 11.78 -3.71 5.80
CA SER A 131 11.92 -3.31 7.19
C SER A 131 13.40 -3.07 7.44
N ASP A 132 13.82 -1.80 7.49
CA ASP A 132 15.09 -1.44 8.10
C ASP A 132 15.12 -2.14 9.46
N ASP A 133 16.13 -2.99 9.63
CA ASP A 133 16.42 -3.74 10.86
C ASP A 133 16.20 -2.83 12.07
N ALA A 134 15.34 -3.30 12.99
CA ALA A 134 15.22 -2.75 14.33
C ALA A 134 16.45 -3.08 15.17
#